data_AF-A0A9E2FY52-F1
#
_entry.id   AF-A0A9E2FY52-F1
#
_cell.length_a   1.000
_cell.length_b   1.000
_cell.length_c   1.000
_cell.angle_alpha   90.00
_cell.angle_beta   90.00
_cell.angle_gamma   90.00
#
_symmetry.space_group_name_H-M   'P 1'
#
loop_
_entity.id
_entity.type
_entity.pdbx_description
1 polymer ?
#
loop_
_entity_poly.entity_id
_entity_poly.type
_entity_poly.pdbx_seq_one_letter_code
_entity_poly.pdbx_strand_id
1 'polypeptide(L)'
;MVPWGRSYDEYLAMFSLSPENLGLKILGCGDGPAGFNSILSRRGGAIVSVDPVYAFSSEQIKERIDATFALVLEQTAGNSDEFLWETIPSVEELGRVRMSAMTEFLQDFKQGRAEGRYVAGSLPRLPFRNREFDLVLCSHLNEMLVVLPQAELFSQTG
;
A
#
# COMPACT_ATOMS: atom_id res chain seq x y z
N MET A 1 1.73 0.23 -14.11
CA MET A 1 1.37 -0.38 -12.80
C MET A 1 -0.14 -0.42 -12.72
N VAL A 2 -0.71 -1.57 -12.36
CA VAL A 2 -2.16 -1.72 -12.23
C VAL A 2 -2.54 -1.35 -10.79
N PRO A 3 -3.46 -0.38 -10.57
CA PRO A 3 -3.85 0.02 -9.23
C PRO A 3 -4.66 -1.10 -8.56
N TRP A 4 -4.01 -1.84 -7.68
CA TRP A 4 -4.58 -3.00 -6.98
C TRP A 4 -4.23 -2.94 -5.50
N GLY A 5 -4.96 -2.11 -4.77
CA GLY A 5 -4.72 -1.81 -3.37
C GLY A 5 -5.11 -2.97 -2.45
N ARG A 6 -4.27 -3.24 -1.44
CA ARG A 6 -4.58 -4.19 -0.37
C ARG A 6 -5.31 -3.50 0.78
N SER A 7 -6.08 -4.28 1.52
CA SER A 7 -6.72 -3.86 2.76
C SER A 7 -5.73 -3.68 3.91
N TYR A 8 -6.19 -3.04 4.99
CA TYR A 8 -5.43 -2.90 6.22
C TYR A 8 -5.05 -4.25 6.83
N ASP A 9 -5.99 -5.21 6.86
CA ASP A 9 -5.73 -6.54 7.42
C ASP A 9 -4.76 -7.36 6.56
N GLU A 10 -4.82 -7.21 5.22
CA GLU A 10 -3.80 -7.76 4.33
C GLU A 10 -2.41 -7.20 4.64
N TYR A 11 -2.28 -5.92 4.99
CA TYR A 11 -0.99 -5.33 5.40
C TYR A 11 -0.49 -5.92 6.72
N LEU A 12 -1.37 -6.09 7.71
CA LEU A 12 -0.99 -6.71 8.99
C LEU A 12 -0.45 -8.13 8.77
N ALA A 13 -1.17 -8.94 7.98
CA ALA A 13 -0.77 -10.30 7.67
C ALA A 13 0.52 -10.35 6.84
N MET A 14 0.58 -9.56 5.77
CA MET A 14 1.70 -9.55 4.83
C MET A 14 3.03 -9.14 5.47
N PHE A 15 3.01 -8.20 6.42
CA PHE A 15 4.20 -7.72 7.10
C PHE A 15 4.35 -8.22 8.54
N SER A 16 3.44 -9.09 9.01
CA SER A 16 3.38 -9.57 10.41
C SER A 16 3.45 -8.43 11.43
N LEU A 17 2.68 -7.36 11.21
CA LEU A 17 2.72 -6.15 12.04
C LEU A 17 2.06 -6.39 13.40
N SER A 18 2.82 -6.14 14.47
CA SER A 18 2.31 -6.17 15.84
C SER A 18 1.73 -4.81 16.26
N PRO A 19 0.95 -4.74 17.36
CA PRO A 19 0.48 -3.46 17.92
C PRO A 19 1.61 -2.47 18.20
N GLU A 20 2.77 -2.95 18.62
CA GLU A 20 3.96 -2.12 18.85
C GLU A 20 4.48 -1.52 17.54
N ASN A 21 4.47 -2.28 16.44
CA ASN A 21 4.85 -1.76 15.13
C ASN A 21 3.90 -0.67 14.66
N LEU A 22 2.60 -0.80 14.93
CA LEU A 22 1.58 0.19 14.53
C LEU A 22 1.70 1.52 15.29
N GLY A 23 2.42 1.54 16.41
CA GLY A 23 2.75 2.76 17.15
C GLY A 23 3.98 3.52 16.64
N LEU A 24 4.72 2.95 15.69
CA LEU A 24 5.92 3.56 15.10
C LEU A 24 5.58 4.59 14.03
N LYS A 25 6.56 5.44 13.67
CA LYS A 25 6.47 6.29 12.49
C LYS A 25 6.84 5.48 11.24
N ILE A 26 5.85 5.18 10.40
CA ILE A 26 5.95 4.25 9.27
C ILE A 26 6.12 4.98 7.94
N LEU A 27 7.00 4.47 7.09
CA LEU A 27 7.05 4.79 5.66
C LEU A 27 6.59 3.58 4.84
N GLY A 28 5.50 3.73 4.10
CA GLY A 28 5.08 2.75 3.10
C GLY A 28 5.61 3.12 1.71
N CYS A 29 6.26 2.17 1.03
CA CYS A 29 6.88 2.34 -0.27
C CYS A 29 6.20 1.45 -1.30
N GLY A 30 5.64 2.08 -2.33
CA GLY A 30 4.88 1.40 -3.38
C GLY A 30 3.46 1.04 -2.96
N ASP A 31 2.85 1.76 -2.02
CA ASP A 31 1.57 1.37 -1.43
C ASP A 31 0.38 1.39 -2.40
N GLY A 32 0.50 2.08 -3.53
CA GLY A 32 -0.61 2.27 -4.46
C GLY A 32 -1.89 2.76 -3.75
N PRO A 33 -3.09 2.37 -4.22
CA PRO A 33 -4.35 2.74 -3.58
C PRO A 33 -4.72 1.80 -2.40
N ALA A 34 -3.78 1.45 -1.52
CA ALA A 34 -4.04 0.60 -0.37
C ALA A 34 -4.81 1.32 0.75
N GLY A 35 -5.62 0.58 1.50
CA GLY A 35 -6.39 1.09 2.63
C GLY A 35 -5.59 1.24 3.94
N PHE A 36 -4.33 0.81 3.98
CA PHE A 36 -3.54 0.76 5.21
C PHE A 36 -3.30 2.17 5.80
N ASN A 37 -2.87 3.12 4.96
CA ASN A 37 -2.56 4.49 5.41
C ASN A 37 -3.79 5.18 6.00
N SER A 38 -4.91 5.16 5.28
CA SER A 38 -6.15 5.82 5.72
C SER A 38 -6.67 5.22 7.03
N ILE A 39 -6.70 3.89 7.15
CA ILE A 39 -7.20 3.20 8.34
C ILE A 39 -6.26 3.40 9.52
N LEU A 40 -4.94 3.26 9.35
CA LEU A 40 -3.97 3.47 10.41
C LEU A 40 -4.00 4.92 10.92
N SER A 41 -4.06 5.89 10.01
CA SER A 41 -4.15 7.32 10.37
C SER A 41 -5.41 7.61 11.20
N ARG A 42 -6.56 7.07 10.81
CA ARG A 42 -7.80 7.21 11.60
C ARG A 42 -7.74 6.55 12.98
N ARG A 43 -6.90 5.54 13.15
CA ARG A 43 -6.64 4.88 14.44
C ARG A 43 -5.58 5.61 15.27
N GLY A 44 -5.08 6.77 14.81
CA GLY A 44 -4.11 7.59 15.51
C GLY A 44 -2.64 7.19 15.27
N GLY A 45 -2.38 6.29 14.32
CA GLY A 45 -1.02 5.93 13.92
C GLY A 45 -0.36 6.96 13.01
N ALA A 46 0.96 6.85 12.85
CA ALA A 46 1.76 7.78 12.04
C ALA A 46 2.33 7.08 10.81
N ILE A 47 1.84 7.46 9.63
CA ILE A 47 2.29 6.88 8.35
C ILE A 47 2.36 7.91 7.23
N VAL A 48 3.40 7.75 6.41
CA VAL A 48 3.51 8.38 5.09
C VAL A 48 3.64 7.27 4.05
N SER A 49 2.85 7.34 3.00
CA SER A 49 2.91 6.44 1.86
C SER A 49 3.54 7.15 0.66
N VAL A 50 4.42 6.46 -0.04
CA VAL A 50 5.05 6.89 -1.28
C VAL A 50 4.64 5.96 -2.41
N ASP A 51 4.18 6.55 -3.52
CA ASP A 51 3.88 5.80 -4.74
C ASP A 51 3.83 6.76 -5.95
N PRO A 52 4.28 6.35 -7.16
CA PRO A 52 4.11 7.16 -8.37
C PRO A 52 2.66 7.51 -8.68
N VAL A 53 1.70 6.66 -8.30
CA VAL A 53 0.28 6.86 -8.55
C VAL A 53 -0.25 8.12 -7.86
N TYR A 54 0.40 8.59 -6.79
CA TYR A 54 -0.03 9.78 -6.06
C TYR A 54 0.25 11.08 -6.82
N ALA A 55 0.92 11.02 -7.99
CA ALA A 55 0.98 12.15 -8.91
C ALA A 55 -0.39 12.50 -9.53
N PHE A 56 -1.30 11.53 -9.62
CA PHE A 56 -2.62 11.70 -10.21
C PHE A 56 -3.66 12.26 -9.22
N SER A 57 -4.78 12.75 -9.74
CA SER A 57 -5.96 13.12 -8.95
C SER A 57 -6.74 11.89 -8.50
N SER A 58 -7.59 12.03 -7.47
CA SER A 58 -8.43 10.92 -6.98
C SER A 58 -9.32 10.36 -8.10
N GLU A 59 -9.87 11.24 -8.94
CA GLU A 59 -10.71 10.90 -10.08
C GLU A 59 -9.95 10.06 -11.11
N GLN A 60 -8.74 10.48 -11.48
CA GLN A 60 -7.88 9.74 -12.40
C GLN A 60 -7.45 8.37 -11.85
N ILE A 61 -7.23 8.27 -10.53
CA ILE A 61 -6.90 6.99 -9.89
C ILE A 61 -8.13 6.08 -9.93
N LYS A 62 -9.32 6.62 -9.61
CA LYS A 62 -10.59 5.88 -9.68
C LYS A 62 -10.84 5.33 -11.08
N GLU A 63 -10.71 6.15 -12.13
CA GLU A 63 -10.89 5.72 -13.51
C GLU A 63 -9.99 4.52 -13.87
N ARG A 64 -8.74 4.53 -13.41
CA ARG A 64 -7.80 3.42 -13.62
C ARG A 64 -8.20 2.18 -12.83
N ILE A 65 -8.67 2.33 -11.60
CA ILE A 65 -9.20 1.21 -10.79
C ILE A 65 -10.38 0.58 -11.53
N ASP A 66 -11.39 1.38 -11.89
CA ASP A 66 -12.59 0.90 -12.59
C ASP A 66 -12.24 0.17 -13.89
N ALA A 67 -11.28 0.70 -14.66
CA ALA A 67 -10.85 0.12 -15.94
C ALA A 67 -10.05 -1.19 -15.81
N THR A 68 -9.38 -1.43 -14.67
CA THR A 68 -8.46 -2.58 -14.52
C THR A 68 -8.97 -3.65 -13.56
N PHE A 69 -9.91 -3.31 -12.68
CA PHE A 69 -10.38 -4.20 -11.63
C PHE A 69 -10.86 -5.56 -12.15
N ALA A 70 -11.75 -5.56 -13.15
CA ALA A 70 -12.30 -6.79 -13.69
C ALA A 70 -11.22 -7.68 -14.34
N LEU A 71 -10.29 -7.06 -15.06
CA LEU A 71 -9.19 -7.77 -15.72
C LEU A 71 -8.25 -8.43 -14.68
N VAL A 72 -7.90 -7.72 -13.62
CA VAL A 72 -7.03 -8.28 -12.55
C VAL A 72 -7.75 -9.42 -11.83
N LEU A 73 -9.05 -9.29 -11.59
CA LEU A 73 -9.84 -10.32 -10.94
C LEU A 73 -9.94 -11.58 -11.80
N GLU A 74 -10.15 -11.42 -13.11
CA GLU A 74 -10.15 -12.52 -14.09
C GLU A 74 -8.79 -13.21 -14.15
N GLN A 75 -7.69 -12.45 -14.21
CA GLN A 75 -6.34 -13.00 -14.15
C GLN A 75 -6.07 -13.75 -12.84
N THR A 76 -6.55 -13.23 -11.71
CA THR A 76 -6.42 -13.88 -10.40
C THR A 76 -7.22 -15.18 -10.35
N ALA A 77 -8.41 -15.21 -10.95
CA ALA A 77 -9.21 -16.44 -11.08
C ALA A 77 -8.52 -17.48 -11.96
N GLY A 78 -7.88 -17.06 -13.06
CA GLY A 78 -7.11 -17.95 -13.94
C GLY A 78 -5.89 -18.60 -13.26
N ASN A 79 -5.36 -17.97 -12.21
CA ASN A 79 -4.21 -18.43 -11.45
C ASN A 79 -4.59 -18.84 -10.01
N SER A 80 -5.84 -19.25 -9.76
CA SER A 80 -6.35 -19.48 -8.41
C SER A 80 -5.56 -20.52 -7.60
N ASP A 81 -4.92 -21.45 -8.30
CA ASP A 81 -4.13 -22.54 -7.70
C ASP A 81 -2.79 -22.06 -7.12
N GLU A 82 -2.38 -20.81 -7.41
CA GLU A 82 -1.16 -20.18 -6.87
C GLU A 82 -1.42 -19.43 -5.56
N PHE A 83 -2.67 -19.33 -5.11
CA PHE A 83 -3.05 -18.57 -3.92
C PHE A 83 -3.41 -19.47 -2.73
N LEU A 84 -2.90 -19.10 -1.54
CA LEU A 84 -3.33 -19.68 -0.27
C LEU A 84 -4.62 -18.97 0.19
N TRP A 85 -5.76 -19.64 0.05
CA TRP A 85 -7.10 -19.12 0.40
C TRP A 85 -7.43 -19.16 1.91
N GLU A 86 -6.42 -19.23 2.78
CA GLU A 86 -6.62 -19.41 4.23
C GLU A 86 -7.30 -18.21 4.89
N THR A 87 -7.05 -16.99 4.41
CA THR A 87 -7.57 -15.75 5.00
C THR A 87 -8.65 -15.09 4.16
N ILE A 88 -8.61 -15.27 2.84
CA ILE A 88 -9.62 -14.80 1.89
C ILE A 88 -10.13 -16.06 1.19
N PRO A 89 -11.40 -16.47 1.36
CA PRO A 89 -11.89 -17.79 0.96
C PRO A 89 -12.18 -17.93 -0.54
N SER A 90 -12.23 -16.84 -1.31
CA SER A 90 -12.49 -16.89 -2.75
C SER A 90 -12.01 -15.65 -3.49
N VAL A 91 -11.91 -15.76 -4.83
CA VAL A 91 -11.60 -14.63 -5.72
C VAL A 91 -12.65 -13.53 -5.58
N GLU A 92 -13.93 -13.87 -5.44
CA GLU A 92 -15.00 -12.89 -5.26
C GLU A 92 -14.85 -12.12 -3.94
N GLU A 93 -14.49 -12.80 -2.85
CA GLU A 93 -14.19 -12.13 -1.58
C GLU A 93 -12.96 -11.23 -1.73
N LEU A 94 -11.90 -11.72 -2.39
CA LEU A 94 -10.70 -10.92 -2.67
C LEU A 94 -11.06 -9.63 -3.41
N GLY A 95 -11.89 -9.74 -4.44
CA GLY A 95 -12.39 -8.60 -5.19
C GLY A 95 -13.14 -7.62 -4.28
N ARG A 96 -14.06 -8.11 -3.45
CA ARG A 96 -14.82 -7.25 -2.50
C ARG A 96 -13.89 -6.55 -1.51
N VAL A 97 -12.97 -7.27 -0.89
CA VAL A 97 -12.00 -6.74 0.07
C VAL A 97 -11.13 -5.66 -0.55
N ARG A 98 -10.53 -5.93 -1.72
CA ARG A 98 -9.62 -4.97 -2.38
C ARG A 98 -10.36 -3.77 -2.96
N MET A 99 -11.56 -3.95 -3.51
CA MET A 99 -12.39 -2.81 -3.94
C MET A 99 -12.77 -1.91 -2.76
N SER A 100 -13.14 -2.51 -1.62
CA SER A 100 -13.42 -1.76 -0.39
C SER A 100 -12.21 -0.96 0.06
N ALA A 101 -11.03 -1.59 0.10
CA ALA A 101 -9.77 -0.93 0.46
C ALA A 101 -9.42 0.24 -0.46
N MET A 102 -9.58 0.06 -1.76
CA MET A 102 -9.32 1.13 -2.74
C MET A 102 -10.36 2.25 -2.65
N THR A 103 -11.62 1.94 -2.37
CA THR A 103 -12.67 2.94 -2.13
C THR A 103 -12.35 3.77 -0.89
N GLU A 104 -11.92 3.12 0.18
CA GLU A 104 -11.48 3.74 1.42
C GLU A 104 -10.28 4.69 1.18
N PHE A 105 -9.28 4.23 0.42
CA PHE A 105 -8.18 5.07 -0.04
C PHE A 105 -8.69 6.31 -0.79
N LEU A 106 -9.58 6.15 -1.78
CA LEU A 106 -10.06 7.25 -2.61
C LEU A 106 -10.81 8.33 -1.80
N GLN A 107 -11.53 7.93 -0.76
CA GLN A 107 -12.24 8.85 0.14
C GLN A 107 -11.27 9.69 0.99
N ASP A 108 -10.17 9.08 1.43
CA ASP A 108 -9.16 9.73 2.27
C ASP A 108 -8.10 10.50 1.47
N PHE A 109 -7.78 10.05 0.25
CA PHE A 109 -6.60 10.43 -0.51
C PHE A 109 -6.41 11.94 -0.66
N LYS A 110 -7.48 12.67 -0.99
CA LYS A 110 -7.40 14.13 -1.19
C LYS A 110 -6.97 14.85 0.08
N GLN A 111 -7.57 14.51 1.22
CA GLN A 111 -7.25 15.12 2.51
C GLN A 111 -5.87 14.65 2.99
N GLY A 112 -5.61 13.35 2.93
CA GLY A 112 -4.31 12.82 3.33
C GLY A 112 -3.14 13.34 2.52
N ARG A 113 -3.35 13.63 1.23
CA ARG A 113 -2.32 14.25 0.40
C ARG A 113 -2.04 15.68 0.84
N ALA A 114 -3.06 16.45 1.19
CA ALA A 114 -2.90 17.81 1.74
C ALA A 114 -2.18 17.80 3.10
N GLU A 115 -2.38 16.73 3.89
CA GLU A 115 -1.70 16.50 5.18
C GLU A 115 -0.27 15.94 5.02
N GLY A 116 0.18 15.64 3.80
CA GLY A 116 1.49 15.06 3.53
C GLY A 116 1.59 13.55 3.76
N ARG A 117 0.48 12.85 3.99
CA ARG A 117 0.43 11.39 4.18
C ARG A 117 0.59 10.59 2.89
N TYR A 118 0.32 11.19 1.73
CA TYR A 118 0.54 10.57 0.42
C TYR A 118 1.48 11.41 -0.43
N VAL A 119 2.64 10.85 -0.78
CA VAL A 119 3.73 11.54 -1.47
C VAL A 119 4.03 10.86 -2.82
N ALA A 120 3.96 11.61 -3.91
CA ALA A 120 4.35 11.09 -5.21
C ALA A 120 5.87 10.84 -5.26
N GLY A 121 6.28 9.59 -5.52
CA GLY A 121 7.69 9.23 -5.59
C GLY A 121 7.91 7.73 -5.77
N SER A 122 9.16 7.33 -5.99
CA SER A 122 9.55 5.92 -6.09
C SER A 122 11.00 5.73 -5.67
N LEU A 123 11.32 4.53 -5.19
CA LEU A 123 12.70 4.12 -5.00
C LEU A 123 13.51 4.21 -6.32
N PRO A 124 14.83 4.44 -6.25
CA PRO A 124 15.66 4.57 -5.04
C PRO A 124 15.70 5.99 -4.43
N ARG A 125 15.01 6.98 -5.02
CA ARG A 125 15.13 8.40 -4.60
C ARG A 125 13.84 8.89 -3.96
N LEU A 126 13.88 9.09 -2.64
CA LEU A 126 12.75 9.58 -1.86
C LEU A 126 13.05 10.95 -1.22
N PRO A 127 12.05 11.85 -1.10
CA PRO A 127 12.23 13.20 -0.57
C PRO A 127 12.23 13.26 0.97
N PHE A 128 12.83 12.25 1.63
CA PHE A 128 12.86 12.14 3.09
C PHE A 128 14.29 12.22 3.62
N ARG A 129 14.42 12.66 4.87
CA ARG A 129 15.72 12.68 5.54
C ARG A 129 16.09 11.27 6.00
N ASN A 130 17.39 11.00 6.12
CA ASN A 130 17.87 9.78 6.77
C ASN A 130 17.35 9.69 8.20
N ARG A 131 16.86 8.49 8.60
CA ARG A 131 16.32 8.18 9.94
C ARG A 131 15.11 9.05 10.35
N GLU A 132 14.29 9.43 9.38
CA GLU A 132 13.02 10.11 9.59
C GLU A 132 11.87 9.18 10.00
N PHE A 133 11.99 7.88 9.74
CA PHE A 133 11.00 6.83 10.00
C PHE A 133 11.63 5.68 10.78
N ASP A 134 10.84 5.06 11.64
CA ASP A 134 11.26 3.93 12.48
C ASP A 134 11.10 2.59 11.74
N LEU A 135 10.10 2.51 10.85
CA LEU A 135 9.75 1.30 10.11
C LEU A 135 9.46 1.63 8.65
N VAL A 136 10.06 0.88 7.73
CA VAL A 136 9.78 0.97 6.29
C VAL A 136 9.15 -0.32 5.81
N LEU A 137 8.02 -0.19 5.10
CA LEU A 137 7.27 -1.27 4.48
C LEU A 137 7.37 -1.13 2.97
N CYS A 138 7.83 -2.16 2.26
CA CYS A 138 7.81 -2.18 0.80
C CYS A 138 6.82 -3.23 0.29
N SER A 139 5.72 -2.77 -0.30
CA SER A 139 4.60 -3.62 -0.72
C SER A 139 4.67 -4.02 -2.20
N HIS A 140 5.67 -3.51 -2.93
CA HIS A 140 5.90 -3.76 -4.35
C HIS A 140 7.40 -3.95 -4.67
N LEU A 141 7.92 -5.13 -4.34
CA LEU A 141 9.12 -5.71 -4.95
C LEU A 141 8.81 -7.18 -5.23
N ASN A 142 8.79 -7.57 -6.51
CA ASN A 142 8.72 -8.97 -6.92
C ASN A 142 9.87 -9.73 -6.24
N GLU A 143 9.58 -10.48 -5.18
CA GLU A 143 10.49 -11.37 -4.42
C GLU A 143 11.13 -10.82 -3.13
N MET A 144 10.75 -9.64 -2.61
CA MET A 144 11.21 -9.27 -1.26
C MET A 144 10.24 -8.39 -0.48
N LEU A 145 9.58 -8.98 0.52
CA LEU A 145 9.04 -8.25 1.67
C LEU A 145 10.23 -7.92 2.56
N VAL A 146 10.57 -6.63 2.68
CA VAL A 146 11.66 -6.23 3.57
C VAL A 146 11.16 -5.22 4.58
N VAL A 147 11.18 -5.63 5.84
CA VAL A 147 11.17 -4.73 6.99
C VAL A 147 12.63 -4.35 7.22
N LEU A 148 13.01 -3.14 6.85
CA LEU A 148 14.38 -2.65 7.02
C LEU A 148 14.42 -1.50 8.02
N PRO A 149 15.45 -1.45 8.88
CA PRO A 149 15.86 -0.19 9.47
C PRO A 149 16.16 0.80 8.33
N GLN A 150 15.69 2.04 8.45
CA GLN A 150 15.80 3.03 7.37
C GLN A 150 17.24 3.19 6.81
N ALA A 151 18.27 2.95 7.63
CA ALA A 151 19.67 3.01 7.22
C ALA A 151 20.04 2.09 6.04
N GLU A 152 19.27 1.03 5.77
CA GLU A 152 19.58 0.04 4.74
C GLU A 152 18.85 0.27 3.40
N LEU A 153 17.79 1.08 3.35
CA LEU A 153 17.11 1.43 2.09
C LEU A 153 17.89 2.44 1.23
N PHE A 154 18.71 3.28 1.86
CA PHE A 154 19.42 4.38 1.20
C PHE A 154 20.89 4.06 0.90
N SER A 155 21.38 2.86 1.24
CA SER A 155 22.78 2.46 1.07
C SER A 155 23.10 1.78 -0.28
N GLN A 156 22.12 1.53 -1.14
CA GLN A 156 22.35 0.94 -2.48
C GLN A 156 22.70 1.96 -3.58
N THR A 157 23.01 3.21 -3.24
CA THR A 157 23.66 4.14 -4.16
C THR A 157 25.09 4.39 -3.69
N GLY A 158 25.97 3.46 -4.04
CA GLY A 158 27.41 3.65 -4.11
C GLY A 158 27.86 3.48 -5.55
#